data_AF-A0AAU0M8I3-F1
#
_entry.id   AF-A0AAU0M8I3-F1
#
_cell.length_a   1.000
_cell.length_b   1.000
_cell.length_c   1.000
_cell.angle_alpha   90.00
_cell.angle_beta   90.00
_cell.angle_gamma   90.00
#
_symmetry.space_group_name_H-M   'P 1'
#
loop_
_entity.id
_entity.type
_entity.pdbx_description
1 polymer ?
#
loop_
_entity_poly.entity_id
_entity_poly.type
_entity_poly.pdbx_seq_one_letter_code
_entity_poly.pdbx_strand_id
1 'polypeptide(L)' 'MHLTTAHWSLLLPVAALVLTPLFPFVNTPTTALGVPPILFWVGGWAIVTTLILAALFRREPELNDTTSTEGDLR' A
#
# COMPACT_ATOMS: atom_id res chain seq x y z
N MET A 1 -16.38 -9.78 12.11
CA MET A 1 -15.19 -9.21 11.43
C MET A 1 -13.96 -9.66 12.22
N HIS A 2 -13.33 -10.77 11.82
CA HIS A 2 -12.07 -11.19 12.43
C HIS A 2 -10.99 -10.24 11.91
N LEU A 3 -10.60 -9.21 12.68
CA LEU A 3 -9.38 -8.47 12.39
C LEU A 3 -8.20 -9.42 12.59
N THR A 4 -7.86 -10.18 11.55
CA THR A 4 -6.63 -10.96 11.51
C THR A 4 -5.44 -10.01 11.65
N THR A 5 -4.38 -10.45 12.32
CA THR A 5 -3.11 -9.72 12.47
C THR A 5 -2.55 -9.22 11.13
N ALA A 6 -2.97 -9.82 10.01
CA ALA A 6 -2.65 -9.38 8.65
C ALA A 6 -3.18 -7.97 8.32
N HIS A 7 -4.33 -7.55 8.85
CA HIS A 7 -4.89 -6.21 8.63
C HIS A 7 -4.00 -5.11 9.25
N TRP A 8 -3.23 -5.44 10.28
CA TRP A 8 -2.27 -4.50 10.87
C TRP A 8 -1.10 -4.18 9.92
N SER A 9 -0.80 -5.04 8.95
CA SER A 9 0.23 -4.75 7.94
C SER A 9 -0.14 -3.54 7.06
N LEU A 10 -1.44 -3.24 6.94
CA LEU A 10 -1.95 -2.08 6.21
C LEU A 10 -1.68 -0.75 6.93
N LEU A 11 -1.44 -0.78 8.25
CA LEU A 11 -1.03 0.43 8.99
C LEU A 11 0.39 0.87 8.63
N LEU A 12 1.24 -0.03 8.14
CA LEU A 12 2.63 0.26 7.82
C LEU A 12 2.75 1.35 6.71
N PRO A 13 2.12 1.22 5.53
CA PRO A 13 2.17 2.27 4.51
C PRO A 13 1.47 3.55 4.96
N VAL A 14 0.38 3.46 5.74
CA VAL A 14 -0.32 4.64 6.26
C VAL A 14 0.58 5.43 7.22
N ALA A 15 1.21 4.74 8.17
CA ALA A 15 2.14 5.36 9.11
C ALA A 15 3.32 6.00 8.39
N ALA A 16 3.87 5.34 7.36
CA ALA A 16 4.97 5.90 6.58
C ALA A 16 4.61 7.19 5.85
N LEU A 17 3.39 7.27 5.28
CA LEU A 17 2.89 8.49 4.63
C LEU A 17 2.58 9.60 5.63
N VAL A 18 2.01 9.28 6.79
CA VAL A 18 1.72 10.26 7.86
C VAL A 18 3.00 10.80 8.49
N LEU A 19 4.03 9.97 8.65
CA LEU A 19 5.33 10.38 9.19
C LEU A 19 6.21 11.08 8.16
N THR A 20 5.83 11.07 6.88
CA THR A 20 6.60 11.70 5.79
C THR A 20 7.05 13.14 6.09
N PRO A 21 6.20 14.07 6.56
CA PRO A 21 6.63 15.45 6.87
C PRO A 21 7.67 15.57 7.98
N LEU A 22 7.88 14.53 8.80
CA LEU A 22 8.91 14.53 9.85
C LEU A 22 10.30 14.21 9.32
N PHE A 23 10.41 13.71 8.09
CA PHE A 23 11.69 13.32 7.53
C PHE A 23 12.35 14.49 6.78
N PRO A 24 13.60 14.86 7.12
CA PRO A 24 14.28 16.01 6.53
C PRO A 24 14.61 15.81 5.04
N PHE A 25 14.76 14.56 4.58
CA PHE A 25 15.11 14.24 3.18
C PHE A 25 13.99 14.56 2.19
N VAL A 26 12.76 14.78 2.66
CA VAL A 26 11.58 15.07 1.85
C VAL A 26 11.64 16.47 1.26
N ASN A 27 12.28 17.39 1.99
CA ASN A 27 12.48 18.77 1.57
C ASN A 27 13.82 18.99 0.86
N THR A 28 14.60 17.93 0.64
CA THR A 28 15.88 18.03 -0.05
C THR A 28 15.63 18.25 -1.55
N PRO A 29 16.16 19.33 -2.15
CA PRO A 29 15.80 19.74 -3.51
C PRO A 29 16.30 18.77 -4.58
N THR A 30 17.41 18.06 -4.36
CA THR A 30 17.96 17.14 -5.35
C THR A 30 18.67 15.97 -4.69
N THR A 31 18.45 14.78 -5.22
CA THR A 31 19.36 13.63 -5.10
C THR A 31 19.47 12.99 -6.49
N ALA A 32 20.44 12.07 -6.66
CA ALA A 32 20.87 11.42 -7.90
C ALA A 32 20.02 11.70 -9.16
N LEU A 33 20.66 12.26 -10.20
CA LEU A 33 20.06 12.58 -11.51
C LEU A 33 19.03 13.73 -11.51
N GLY A 34 18.98 14.54 -10.43
CA GLY A 34 18.06 15.69 -10.34
C GLY A 34 16.64 15.31 -9.93
N VAL A 35 16.45 14.06 -9.47
CA VAL A 35 15.15 13.56 -9.05
C VAL A 35 14.97 13.81 -7.54
N PRO A 36 13.85 14.42 -7.11
CA PRO A 36 13.56 14.59 -5.69
C PRO A 36 13.49 13.24 -4.95
N PRO A 37 14.16 13.08 -3.78
CA PRO A 37 14.11 11.87 -2.95
C PRO A 37 12.70 11.39 -2.61
N ILE A 38 11.76 12.32 -2.51
CA ILE A 38 10.35 12.03 -2.20
C ILE A 38 9.70 11.11 -3.23
N LEU A 39 10.13 11.17 -4.50
CA LEU A 39 9.59 10.29 -5.55
C LEU A 39 10.01 8.83 -5.33
N PHE A 40 11.24 8.58 -4.91
CA PHE A 40 11.71 7.25 -4.54
C PHE A 40 11.03 6.75 -3.26
N TRP A 41 10.80 7.64 -2.30
CA TRP A 41 10.08 7.32 -1.07
C TRP A 41 8.63 6.89 -1.35
N VAL A 42 7.86 7.73 -2.05
CA VAL A 42 6.47 7.44 -2.41
C VAL A 42 6.38 6.23 -3.34
N GLY A 43 7.25 6.13 -4.34
CA GLY A 43 7.30 4.99 -5.25
C GLY A 43 7.62 3.68 -4.53
N GLY A 44 8.57 3.70 -3.60
CA GLY A 44 8.89 2.54 -2.76
C GLY A 44 7.69 2.09 -1.93
N TRP A 45 6.99 3.04 -1.29
CA TRP A 45 5.79 2.72 -0.52
C TRP A 45 4.61 2.24 -1.36
N ALA A 46 4.48 2.70 -2.60
CA ALA A 46 3.48 2.18 -3.55
C ALA A 46 3.72 0.70 -3.88
N ILE A 47 4.99 0.32 -4.11
CA ILE A 47 5.38 -1.08 -4.36
C ILE A 47 5.11 -1.94 -3.12
N VAL A 48 5.55 -1.48 -1.94
CA VAL A 48 5.33 -2.20 -0.67
C VAL A 48 3.84 -2.41 -0.41
N THR A 49 3.01 -1.38 -0.60
CA THR A 49 1.55 -1.48 -0.44
C THR A 49 0.94 -2.51 -1.38
N THR A 50 1.39 -2.51 -2.65
CA THR A 50 0.93 -3.49 -3.66
C THR A 50 1.29 -4.92 -3.24
N LEU A 51 2.49 -5.14 -2.72
CA LEU A 51 2.93 -6.46 -2.23
C LEU A 51 2.14 -6.90 -0.99
N ILE A 52 1.87 -6.00 -0.05
CA ILE A 52 1.05 -6.27 1.13
C ILE A 52 -0.36 -6.70 0.70
N LEU A 53 -0.99 -5.94 -0.20
CA LEU A 53 -2.30 -6.28 -0.74
C LEU A 53 -2.29 -7.61 -1.47
N ALA A 54 -1.30 -7.84 -2.36
CA ALA A 54 -1.17 -9.11 -3.07
C ALA A 54 -0.98 -10.31 -2.11
N ALA A 55 -0.23 -10.12 -1.02
CA ALA A 55 -0.06 -11.15 0.01
C ALA A 55 -1.35 -11.39 0.80
N LEU A 56 -2.13 -10.34 1.09
CA LEU A 56 -3.42 -10.42 1.77
C LEU A 56 -4.45 -11.15 0.89
N PHE A 57 -4.59 -10.75 -0.39
CA PHE A 57 -5.45 -11.42 -1.36
C PHE A 57 -5.12 -12.91 -1.55
N ARG A 58 -3.83 -13.29 -1.48
CA ARG A 58 -3.43 -14.70 -1.53
C ARG A 58 -3.82 -15.50 -0.29
N ARG A 59 -3.99 -14.85 0.87
CA ARG A 59 -4.29 -15.50 2.16
C ARG A 59 -5.79 -15.56 2.47
N GLU A 60 -6.56 -14.61 1.95
CA GLU A 60 -8.00 -14.49 2.18
C GLU A 60 -8.73 -14.59 0.83
N PRO A 61 -8.94 -15.82 0.30
CA PRO A 61 -9.64 -16.03 -0.97
C PRO A 61 -11.11 -15.56 -0.94
N GLU A 62 -11.68 -15.36 0.25
CA GLU A 62 -13.01 -14.77 0.49
C GLU A 62 -13.18 -13.33 0.00
N LEU A 63 -12.10 -12.59 -0.27
CA LEU A 63 -12.16 -11.26 -0.90
C LEU A 63 -12.44 -11.30 -2.42
N ASN A 64 -12.48 -12.49 -3.02
CA ASN A 64 -12.63 -12.68 -4.47
C ASN A 64 -14.10 -12.89 -4.92
N ASP A 65 -15.03 -13.12 -4.00
CA ASP A 65 -16.36 -13.69 -4.33
C ASP A 65 -17.49 -12.68 -4.64
N THR A 66 -17.23 -11.36 -4.69
CA THR A 66 -18.30 -10.37 -4.95
C THR A 66 -18.57 -10.02 -6.42
N THR A 67 -18.03 -10.75 -7.41
CA THR A 67 -18.35 -10.47 -8.83
C THR A 67 -19.25 -11.52 -9.50
N SER A 68 -19.70 -12.56 -8.80
CA SER A 68 -20.39 -13.69 -9.44
C SER A 68 -21.90 -13.81 -9.18
N THR A 69 -22.54 -12.91 -8.43
CA THR A 69 -23.98 -13.06 -8.10
C THR A 69 -24.93 -12.22 -8.96
N GLU A 70 -24.45 -11.28 -9.79
CA GLU A 70 -25.34 -10.39 -10.57
C GLU A 70 -25.46 -10.75 -12.07
N GLY A 71 -24.87 -11.86 -12.52
CA GLY A 71 -24.87 -12.30 -13.92
C GLY A 71 -25.77 -13.51 -14.26
N ASP A 72 -26.30 -14.21 -13.26
CA ASP A 72 -26.99 -15.51 -13.43
C ASP A 72 -28.52 -15.42 -13.31
N LEU A 73 -29.09 -14.26 -13.65
CA LEU A 73 -30.55 -14.00 -13.66
C LEU A 73 -31.03 -13.43 -15.02
N ARG A 74 -30.35 -13.71 -16.13
CA ARG A 74 -30.83 -13.36 -17.48
C ARG A 74 -30.75 -14.50 -18.46
#